data_AF-A0A2D6LQW1-F1
#
_entry.id   AF-A0A2D6LQW1-F1
#
_cell.length_a   1.000
_cell.length_b   1.000
_cell.length_c   1.000
_cell.angle_alpha   90.00
_cell.angle_beta   90.00
_cell.angle_gamma   90.00
#
_symmetry.space_group_name_H-M   'P 1'
#
loop_
_entity.id
_entity.type
_entity.pdbx_description
1 polymer ?
#
loop_
_entity_poly.entity_id
_entity_poly.type
_entity_poly.pdbx_seq_one_letter_code
_entity_poly.pdbx_strand_id
1 'polypeptide(L)' 'MSAYKTQVGGDHYKKYKIQPSEFINKNKLLFAEGSAIKYIVRHQDKGGKESLEKAKHFIDMIIERDYS' A
#
# COMPACT_ATOMS: atom_id res chain seq x y z
N MET A 1 7.14 8.52 20.29
CA MET A 1 6.09 8.85 19.30
C MET A 1 5.78 7.60 18.48
N SER A 2 4.53 7.36 18.09
CA SER A 2 4.19 6.20 17.24
C SER A 2 4.82 6.34 15.86
N ALA A 3 5.34 5.25 15.29
CA ALA A 3 5.86 5.21 13.93
C ALA A 3 4.83 5.68 12.89
N TYR A 4 3.53 5.54 13.19
CA TYR A 4 2.42 5.99 12.34
C TYR A 4 2.12 7.51 12.43
N LYS A 5 2.87 8.27 13.24
CA LYS A 5 2.79 9.74 13.26
C LYS A 5 3.92 10.41 12.47
N THR A 6 4.92 9.64 12.08
CA THR A 6 6.11 10.10 11.36
C THR A 6 6.18 9.44 9.99
N GLN A 7 6.43 10.21 8.95
CA GLN A 7 6.76 9.69 7.63
C GLN A 7 8.09 10.30 7.20
N VAL A 8 9.06 9.45 6.87
CA VAL A 8 10.34 9.90 6.32
C VAL A 8 10.18 10.08 4.81
N GLY A 9 10.18 11.34 4.36
CA GLY A 9 10.00 11.71 2.96
C GLY A 9 8.54 11.83 2.52
N GLY A 10 8.10 13.07 2.29
CA GLY A 10 6.73 13.40 1.86
C GLY A 10 5.66 13.19 2.94
N ASP A 11 4.39 13.18 2.52
CA ASP A 11 3.22 13.11 3.42
C ASP A 11 2.07 12.20 2.92
N HIS A 12 2.32 11.47 1.82
CA HIS A 12 1.35 10.63 1.11
C HIS A 12 0.68 9.49 1.90
N TYR A 13 1.11 9.17 3.13
CA TYR A 13 0.41 8.21 4.00
C TYR A 13 -0.11 8.83 5.30
N LYS A 14 0.61 9.79 5.89
CA LYS A 14 0.23 10.40 7.18
C LYS A 14 -1.05 11.24 7.13
N LYS A 15 -1.51 11.64 5.93
CA LYS A 15 -2.75 12.40 5.74
C LYS A 15 -4.03 11.58 5.98
N TYR A 16 -3.93 10.24 5.92
CA TYR A 16 -5.09 9.36 6.09
C TYR A 16 -5.44 9.15 7.56
N LYS A 17 -6.74 8.97 7.85
CA LYS A 17 -7.21 8.63 9.20
C LYS A 17 -6.56 7.35 9.76
N ILE A 18 -6.26 6.40 8.87
CA ILE A 18 -5.52 5.17 9.15
C ILE A 18 -4.45 5.05 8.07
N GLN A 19 -3.19 4.87 8.45
CA GLN A 19 -2.14 4.65 7.45
C GLN A 19 -2.30 3.27 6.79
N PRO A 20 -1.93 3.11 5.51
CA PRO A 20 -1.99 1.81 4.85
C PRO A 20 -1.24 0.71 5.61
N SER A 21 -0.03 1.03 6.09
CA SER A 21 0.78 0.10 6.90
C SER A 21 0.10 -0.31 8.20
N GLU A 22 -0.66 0.58 8.84
CA GLU A 22 -1.43 0.25 10.04
C GLU A 22 -2.58 -0.70 9.71
N PHE A 23 -3.36 -0.40 8.66
CA PHE A 23 -4.45 -1.25 8.19
C PHE A 23 -3.95 -2.66 7.83
N ILE A 24 -2.86 -2.74 7.06
CA ILE A 24 -2.24 -3.99 6.60
C ILE A 24 -1.80 -4.84 7.79
N ASN A 25 -1.04 -4.25 8.73
CA ASN A 25 -0.51 -4.97 9.88
C ASN A 25 -1.60 -5.46 10.82
N LYS A 26 -2.61 -4.61 11.11
CA LYS A 26 -3.72 -4.98 12.00
C LYS A 26 -4.56 -6.13 11.46
N ASN A 27 -4.73 -6.20 10.13
CA ASN A 27 -5.46 -7.27 9.46
C ASN A 27 -4.58 -8.46 9.06
N LYS A 28 -3.27 -8.43 9.34
CA LYS A 28 -2.31 -9.48 9.01
C LYS A 28 -2.36 -9.89 7.52
N LEU A 29 -2.51 -8.91 6.63
CA LEU A 29 -2.56 -9.18 5.20
C LEU A 29 -1.20 -9.66 4.69
N LEU A 30 -1.23 -10.54 3.69
CA LEU A 30 -0.03 -10.99 3.01
C LEU A 30 0.59 -9.84 2.19
N PHE A 31 1.87 -10.02 1.84
CA PHE A 31 2.70 -8.96 1.30
C PHE A 31 2.15 -8.35 0.00
N ALA A 32 1.57 -9.16 -0.88
CA ALA A 32 1.06 -8.72 -2.17
C ALA A 32 -0.17 -7.81 -1.99
N GLU A 33 -1.13 -8.23 -1.17
CA GLU A 33 -2.34 -7.48 -0.80
C GLU A 33 -1.98 -6.14 -0.16
N GLY A 34 -1.03 -6.16 0.79
CA GLY A 34 -0.57 -4.95 1.43
C GLY A 34 0.13 -3.99 0.47
N SER A 35 0.93 -4.52 -0.45
CA SER A 35 1.60 -3.69 -1.46
C SER A 35 0.62 -3.11 -2.47
N ALA A 36 -0.41 -3.87 -2.89
CA ALA A 36 -1.47 -3.37 -3.75
C ALA A 36 -2.20 -2.19 -3.11
N ILE A 37 -2.68 -2.32 -1.86
CA ILE A 37 -3.35 -1.23 -1.11
C ILE A 37 -2.45 0.00 -1.00
N LYS A 38 -1.20 -0.20 -0.59
CA LYS A 38 -0.19 0.87 -0.44
C LYS A 38 -0.07 1.68 -1.74
N TYR A 39 0.08 1.02 -2.89
CA TYR A 39 0.25 1.71 -4.17
C TYR A 39 -1.05 2.33 -4.69
N ILE A 40 -2.21 1.68 -4.45
CA ILE A 40 -3.53 2.24 -4.76
C ILE A 40 -3.76 3.56 -4.06
N VAL A 41 -3.40 3.71 -2.78
CA VAL A 41 -3.64 5.00 -2.11
C VAL A 41 -2.53 6.03 -2.38
N ARG A 42 -1.32 5.58 -2.74
CA ARG A 42 -0.16 6.45 -2.96
C ARG A 42 -0.26 7.24 -4.27
N HIS A 43 -0.91 6.69 -5.29
CA HIS A 43 -0.83 7.24 -6.65
C HIS A 43 -1.23 8.72 -6.76
N GLN A 44 -2.20 9.18 -5.97
CA GLN A 44 -2.70 10.56 -5.99
C GLN A 44 -1.65 11.57 -5.54
N ASP A 45 -0.73 11.17 -4.66
CA ASP A 45 0.28 12.05 -4.08
C ASP A 45 1.69 11.78 -4.61
N LYS A 46 1.96 10.53 -5.03
CA LYS A 46 3.29 10.10 -5.48
C LYS A 46 3.22 8.97 -6.52
N GLY A 47 3.90 9.19 -7.63
CA GLY A 47 4.13 8.16 -8.66
C GLY A 47 2.98 7.97 -9.66
N GLY A 48 1.80 8.55 -9.45
CA GLY A 48 0.72 8.57 -10.45
C GLY A 48 0.44 7.20 -11.07
N LYS A 49 0.41 7.14 -12.40
CA LYS A 49 0.16 5.89 -13.16
C LYS A 49 1.14 4.77 -12.80
N GLU A 50 2.41 5.07 -12.55
CA GLU A 50 3.41 4.04 -12.21
C GLU A 50 3.06 3.32 -10.91
N SER A 51 2.47 4.02 -9.92
CA SER A 51 1.96 3.37 -8.70
C SER A 51 0.81 2.42 -9.04
N LEU A 52 -0.07 2.78 -9.97
CA LEU A 52 -1.18 1.90 -10.37
C LEU A 52 -0.69 0.66 -11.13
N GLU A 53 0.32 0.79 -12.00
CA GLU A 53 0.93 -0.38 -12.65
C GLU A 53 1.63 -1.30 -11.63
N LYS A 54 2.29 -0.73 -10.60
CA LYS A 54 2.82 -1.54 -9.47
C LYS A 54 1.70 -2.24 -8.71
N ALA A 55 0.57 -1.57 -8.47
CA ALA A 55 -0.58 -2.19 -7.80
C ALA A 55 -1.13 -3.38 -8.61
N LYS A 56 -1.27 -3.24 -9.94
CA LYS A 56 -1.66 -4.35 -10.82
C LYS A 56 -0.72 -5.53 -10.71
N HIS A 57 0.59 -5.29 -10.75
CA HIS A 57 1.57 -6.38 -10.61
C HIS A 57 1.40 -7.17 -9.30
N PHE A 58 1.11 -6.49 -8.19
CA PHE A 58 0.81 -7.19 -6.93
C PHE A 58 -0.52 -7.93 -6.95
N ILE A 59 -1.51 -7.47 -7.72
CA ILE A 59 -2.75 -8.22 -7.97
C ILE A 59 -2.44 -9.48 -8.79
N ASP A 60 -1.60 -9.39 -9.82
CA ASP A 60 -1.18 -10.55 -10.60
C ASP A 60 -0.49 -11.61 -9.72
N MET A 61 0.34 -11.19 -8.76
CA MET A 61 0.94 -12.11 -7.78
C MET A 61 -0.10 -12.84 -6.91
N ILE A 62 -1.20 -12.17 -6.53
CA ILE A 62 -2.27 -12.81 -5.74
C ILE A 62 -2.98 -13.85 -6.61
N ILE A 63 -3.26 -13.51 -7.87
CA ILE A 63 -3.88 -14.42 -8.84
C ILE A 63 -3.01 -15.67 -9.02
N GLU A 64 -1.70 -15.49 -9.25
CA GLU A 64 -0.76 -16.60 -9.42
C GLU A 64 -0.64 -17.45 -8.15
N ARG A 65 -0.62 -16.84 -6.96
CA ARG A 65 -0.46 -17.58 -5.69
C ARG A 65 -1.69 -18.42 -5.33
N ASP A 66 -2.88 -17.87 -5.52
CA ASP A 66 -4.12 -18.44 -4.93
C ASP A 66 -5.04 -19.11 -5.96
N TYR A 67 -4.86 -18.83 -7.25
CA TYR A 67 -5.76 -19.24 -8.32
C TYR A 67 -5.04 -19.89 -9.51
N SER A 68 -3.79 -20.33 -9.34
CA SER A 68 -3.06 -21.16 -10.32
C SER A 68 -3.27 -22.66 -10.11
#